data_AF-A0A2N7FAJ2-F1
#
_entry.id   AF-A0A2N7FAJ2-F1
#
_cell.length_a   1.000
_cell.length_b   1.000
_cell.length_c   1.000
_cell.angle_alpha   90.00
_cell.angle_beta   90.00
_cell.angle_gamma   90.00
#
_symmetry.space_group_name_H-M   'P 1'
#
loop_
_entity.id
_entity.type
_entity.pdbx_description
1 polymer ?
#
loop_
_entity_poly.entity_id
_entity_poly.type
_entity_poly.pdbx_seq_one_letter_code
_entity_poly.pdbx_strand_id
1 'polypeptide(L)'
;MRSVLSASLFVFATLILGCTTNKQIRVDGEDCSYHIDEHCEDNYIISDSSSGPNGYNYTLSFVEFDEQGHFQDREQLNNVIDHVNKQGDGQDIILFIHGWHHGVEDKDSNVIDFRNALRELSKRNPTRTVTGIYVGWRGDLISIPIVNKATFWDRKKVSIEIGQGAATELLNRLEHISEVKDKTRLIAIGHSFGGSVLFSATKNKFYTDLLERYNEKSEEKLALKREHHFRDIYILVNPAIENIQYAPLNDLVNEMSSEYPDIFLPSSPPKLTVFMSEGDWATGIVFPIGRFFGTLFENQNPIVRKNRFGKEVSYSQFSMDLKALGHYEPFITHSLISVANGNDTSFCQGEPKMLDIPIVDAGPQDTKSNYNGRSENWTMNFTSSKTKLSHLGNSPAFSPIWVVKADKQVINDHNAIFGDQFSCYLEELMLVNKP
;
A
#
# COMPACT_ATOMS: atom_id res chain seq x y z
N MET A 1 69.96 -3.17 19.93
CA MET A 1 69.41 -4.37 20.61
C MET A 1 68.14 -3.92 21.32
N ARG A 2 66.97 -4.08 20.70
CA ARG A 2 65.98 -5.16 20.92
C ARG A 2 65.50 -5.30 22.38
N SER A 3 64.28 -4.84 22.66
CA SER A 3 63.16 -5.57 23.30
C SER A 3 62.03 -4.56 23.60
N VAL A 4 61.00 -4.44 22.74
CA VAL A 4 59.70 -5.14 22.84
C VAL A 4 59.05 -5.01 24.22
N LEU A 5 58.04 -4.13 24.31
CA LEU A 5 56.78 -4.45 24.97
C LEU A 5 55.66 -3.67 24.30
N SER A 6 54.94 -4.40 23.44
CA SER A 6 53.64 -4.04 22.91
C SER A 6 52.62 -4.14 24.04
N ALA A 7 51.86 -3.06 24.26
CA ALA A 7 50.60 -3.12 24.96
C ALA A 7 49.58 -2.38 24.08
N SER A 8 49.07 -3.10 23.09
CA SER A 8 47.86 -2.73 22.35
C SER A 8 46.74 -2.48 23.36
N LEU A 9 46.39 -1.20 23.53
CA LEU A 9 45.20 -0.79 24.25
C LEU A 9 44.00 -1.08 23.34
N PHE A 10 43.58 -2.35 23.30
CA PHE A 10 42.27 -2.73 22.79
C PHE A 10 41.25 -2.14 23.78
N VAL A 11 40.79 -0.93 23.49
CA VAL A 11 39.61 -0.36 24.16
C VAL A 11 38.43 -1.20 23.67
N PHE A 12 38.11 -2.24 24.43
CA PHE A 12 36.79 -2.87 24.43
C PHE A 12 35.83 -1.80 24.93
N ALA A 13 35.37 -0.93 24.04
CA ALA A 13 34.18 -0.13 24.27
C ALA A 13 33.02 -1.13 24.28
N THR A 14 32.71 -1.64 25.47
CA THR A 14 31.45 -2.31 25.77
C THR A 14 30.34 -1.29 25.48
N LEU A 15 29.89 -1.27 24.23
CA LEU A 15 28.60 -0.76 23.85
C LEU A 15 27.59 -1.57 24.65
N ILE A 16 27.06 -0.98 25.71
CA ILE A 16 25.83 -1.45 26.33
C ILE A 16 24.74 -1.11 25.30
N LEU A 17 24.69 -1.92 24.24
CA LEU A 17 23.53 -2.05 23.39
C LEU A 17 22.45 -2.55 24.35
N GLY A 18 21.50 -1.70 24.70
CA GLY A 18 20.27 -2.17 25.31
C GLY A 18 19.69 -3.21 24.35
N CYS A 19 19.82 -4.49 24.68
CA CYS A 19 19.13 -5.57 24.01
C CYS A 19 17.64 -5.39 24.30
N THR A 20 16.99 -4.49 23.58
CA THR A 20 15.53 -4.47 23.54
C THR A 20 15.12 -5.73 22.78
N THR A 21 14.36 -6.59 23.44
CA THR A 21 14.06 -7.94 22.95
C THR A 21 13.15 -7.85 21.72
N ASN A 22 13.52 -8.53 20.63
CA ASN A 22 12.62 -8.84 19.53
C ASN A 22 11.57 -9.84 20.04
N LYS A 23 10.54 -9.33 20.72
CA LYS A 23 9.49 -10.11 21.39
C LYS A 23 8.14 -9.51 21.00
N GLN A 24 7.15 -10.38 20.83
CA GLN A 24 5.74 -10.02 20.76
C GLN A 24 5.33 -9.09 21.92
N ILE A 25 4.55 -8.07 21.59
CA ILE A 25 4.00 -7.11 22.54
C ILE A 25 2.57 -7.50 22.93
N ARG A 26 1.70 -7.78 21.95
CA ARG A 26 0.29 -8.14 22.19
C ARG A 26 0.13 -9.64 22.25
N VAL A 27 0.01 -10.17 23.46
CA VAL A 27 0.07 -11.60 23.77
C VAL A 27 -1.26 -12.20 24.22
N ASP A 28 -2.27 -11.38 24.53
CA ASP A 28 -3.57 -11.86 24.99
C ASP A 28 -4.58 -12.00 23.84
N GLY A 29 -5.16 -13.19 23.75
CA GLY A 29 -6.12 -13.57 22.71
C GLY A 29 -7.57 -13.42 23.07
N GLU A 30 -7.88 -13.05 24.31
CA GLU A 30 -9.24 -12.71 24.69
C GLU A 30 -9.68 -11.42 23.99
N ASP A 31 -10.94 -11.39 23.54
CA ASP A 31 -11.54 -10.22 22.90
C ASP A 31 -11.76 -9.12 23.95
N CYS A 32 -11.07 -7.99 23.79
CA CYS A 32 -11.17 -6.86 24.69
C CYS A 32 -12.16 -5.81 24.15
N SER A 33 -13.19 -5.49 24.91
CA SER A 33 -14.14 -4.43 24.55
C SER A 33 -13.54 -3.08 24.91
N TYR A 34 -13.05 -2.34 23.91
CA TYR A 34 -12.39 -1.06 24.13
C TYR A 34 -13.38 -0.03 24.69
N HIS A 35 -13.31 0.18 26.00
CA HIS A 35 -13.92 1.31 26.69
C HIS A 35 -12.81 2.20 27.25
N ILE A 36 -13.08 3.50 27.39
CA ILE A 36 -12.10 4.52 27.84
C ILE A 36 -11.36 4.13 29.14
N ASP A 37 -11.91 3.20 29.93
CA ASP A 37 -11.39 2.76 31.22
C ASP A 37 -10.79 1.32 31.22
N GLU A 38 -10.71 0.62 30.08
CA GLU A 38 -10.17 -0.76 29.99
C GLU A 38 -8.75 -0.81 29.39
N HIS A 39 -7.88 -1.64 29.99
CA HIS A 39 -6.49 -1.80 29.57
C HIS A 39 -6.39 -2.93 28.52
N CYS A 40 -6.63 -2.61 27.24
CA CYS A 40 -6.48 -3.57 26.13
C CYS A 40 -5.05 -3.61 25.54
N GLU A 41 -4.04 -3.18 26.31
CA GLU A 41 -2.65 -3.00 25.82
C GLU A 41 -2.02 -4.32 25.38
N ASP A 42 -2.35 -5.42 26.06
CA ASP A 42 -1.83 -6.76 25.77
C ASP A 42 -2.69 -7.54 24.76
N ASN A 43 -3.94 -7.13 24.52
CA ASN A 43 -4.87 -7.85 23.65
C ASN A 43 -4.56 -7.62 22.18
N TYR A 44 -4.52 -8.70 21.40
CA TYR A 44 -4.39 -8.62 19.93
C TYR A 44 -5.72 -8.74 19.19
N ILE A 45 -6.85 -8.86 19.90
CA ILE A 45 -8.21 -8.70 19.34
C ILE A 45 -8.95 -7.68 20.22
N ILE A 46 -9.40 -6.61 19.58
CA ILE A 46 -10.10 -5.52 20.24
C ILE A 46 -11.40 -5.25 19.48
N SER A 47 -12.50 -5.09 20.21
CA SER A 47 -13.80 -4.71 19.67
C SER A 47 -14.21 -3.35 20.23
N ASP A 48 -14.72 -2.45 19.40
CA ASP A 48 -15.19 -1.13 19.84
C ASP A 48 -16.52 -0.80 19.17
N SER A 49 -17.52 -0.49 19.99
CA SER A 49 -18.86 -0.19 19.50
C SER A 49 -19.57 0.84 20.36
N SER A 50 -20.42 1.63 19.70
CA SER A 50 -21.31 2.59 20.36
C SER A 50 -22.67 2.53 19.72
N SER A 51 -23.72 2.59 20.55
CA SER A 51 -25.10 2.75 20.07
C SER A 51 -25.45 4.24 19.88
N GLY A 52 -26.44 4.54 19.04
CA GLY A 52 -27.02 5.89 18.88
C GLY A 52 -26.89 6.49 17.47
N PRO A 53 -27.25 7.79 17.30
CA PRO A 53 -27.28 8.46 15.99
C PRO A 53 -25.92 8.56 15.26
N ASN A 54 -24.82 8.38 15.98
CA ASN A 54 -23.45 8.27 15.46
C ASN A 54 -22.80 6.95 15.91
N GLY A 55 -23.63 5.91 16.03
CA GLY A 55 -23.18 4.58 16.42
C GLY A 55 -22.18 4.01 15.44
N TYR A 56 -21.31 3.15 15.94
CA TYR A 56 -20.29 2.48 15.18
C TYR A 56 -20.04 1.10 15.79
N ASN A 57 -19.48 0.21 14.98
CA ASN A 57 -19.06 -1.12 15.37
C ASN A 57 -17.91 -1.56 14.47
N TYR A 58 -16.73 -1.76 15.05
CA TYR A 58 -15.58 -2.31 14.33
C TYR A 58 -14.76 -3.19 15.27
N THR A 59 -13.98 -4.08 14.67
CA THR A 59 -12.93 -4.81 15.38
C THR A 59 -11.56 -4.40 14.86
N LEU A 60 -10.54 -4.51 15.71
CA LEU A 60 -9.14 -4.25 15.42
C LEU A 60 -8.33 -5.41 15.97
N SER A 61 -7.67 -6.14 15.07
CA SER A 61 -6.74 -7.20 15.42
C SER A 61 -5.30 -6.80 15.13
N PHE A 62 -4.34 -7.40 15.84
CA PHE A 62 -2.91 -7.18 15.63
C PHE A 62 -2.23 -8.47 15.21
N VAL A 63 -1.34 -8.38 14.23
CA VAL A 63 -0.46 -9.49 13.80
C VAL A 63 0.97 -9.00 13.79
N GLU A 64 1.82 -9.61 14.60
CA GLU A 64 3.21 -9.18 14.79
C GLU A 64 4.20 -10.08 14.07
N PHE A 65 5.18 -9.47 13.40
CA PHE A 65 6.29 -10.15 12.73
C PHE A 65 7.61 -9.90 13.44
N ASP A 66 8.48 -10.91 13.37
CA ASP A 66 9.88 -10.77 13.74
C ASP A 66 10.70 -10.13 12.60
N GLU A 67 11.93 -9.76 12.91
CA GLU A 67 12.83 -9.13 11.93
C GLU A 67 13.36 -10.10 10.86
N GLN A 68 13.05 -11.39 10.96
CA GLN A 68 13.41 -12.45 10.01
C GLN A 68 12.26 -12.79 9.06
N GLY A 69 11.11 -12.12 9.22
CA GLY A 69 9.92 -12.32 8.42
C GLY A 69 9.09 -13.53 8.80
N HIS A 70 9.19 -14.00 10.05
CA HIS A 70 8.26 -14.96 10.63
C HIS A 70 7.21 -14.25 11.50
N PHE A 71 6.08 -14.92 11.72
CA PHE A 71 5.15 -14.48 12.77
C PHE A 71 5.83 -14.61 14.13
N GLN A 72 5.65 -13.62 15.01
CA GLN A 72 6.08 -13.71 16.41
C GLN A 72 5.38 -14.87 17.12
N ASP A 73 4.10 -15.07 16.81
CA ASP A 73 3.31 -16.17 17.33
C ASP A 73 2.33 -16.72 16.26
N ARG A 74 2.31 -18.05 16.13
CA ARG A 74 1.40 -18.75 15.22
C ARG A 74 -0.01 -18.84 15.77
N GLU A 75 -0.17 -18.87 17.09
CA GLU A 75 -1.48 -18.91 17.72
C GLU A 75 -2.21 -17.57 17.54
N GLN A 76 -1.51 -16.44 17.73
CA GLN A 76 -2.02 -15.10 17.37
C GLN A 76 -2.56 -15.06 15.94
N LEU A 77 -1.78 -15.49 14.94
CA LEU A 77 -2.25 -15.54 13.54
C LEU A 77 -3.54 -16.35 13.40
N ASN A 78 -3.57 -17.57 13.94
CA ASN A 78 -4.73 -18.45 13.79
C ASN A 78 -5.98 -17.83 14.45
N ASN A 79 -5.82 -17.25 15.64
CA ASN A 79 -6.90 -16.60 16.37
C ASN A 79 -7.45 -15.37 15.63
N VAL A 80 -6.57 -14.56 15.03
CA VAL A 80 -6.97 -13.42 14.20
C VAL A 80 -7.70 -13.88 12.93
N ILE A 81 -7.19 -14.87 12.22
CA ILE A 81 -7.84 -15.40 11.00
C ILE A 81 -9.21 -16.01 11.33
N ASP A 82 -9.31 -16.76 12.43
CA ASP A 82 -10.58 -17.31 12.90
C ASP A 82 -11.56 -16.21 13.30
N HIS A 83 -11.09 -15.14 13.94
CA HIS A 83 -11.91 -13.98 14.29
C HIS A 83 -12.45 -13.29 13.04
N VAL A 84 -11.61 -12.95 12.07
CA VAL A 84 -12.01 -12.32 10.79
C VAL A 84 -13.03 -13.19 10.05
N ASN A 85 -12.81 -14.51 9.99
CA ASN A 85 -13.74 -15.44 9.33
C ASN A 85 -15.12 -15.50 10.03
N LYS A 86 -15.15 -15.35 11.37
CA LYS A 86 -16.39 -15.33 12.18
C LYS A 86 -17.22 -14.04 12.02
N GLN A 87 -16.64 -12.96 11.50
CA GLN A 87 -17.37 -11.72 11.21
C GLN A 87 -18.42 -11.88 10.09
N GLY A 88 -18.34 -12.94 9.29
CA GLY A 88 -19.37 -13.32 8.32
C GLY A 88 -19.28 -12.58 6.97
N ASP A 89 -20.41 -12.49 6.29
CA ASP A 89 -20.52 -11.83 4.97
C ASP A 89 -20.65 -10.31 5.12
N GLY A 90 -20.43 -9.57 4.03
CA GLY A 90 -20.64 -8.12 4.00
C GLY A 90 -19.60 -7.31 4.77
N GLN A 91 -18.42 -7.87 5.05
CA GLN A 91 -17.37 -7.20 5.82
C GLN A 91 -16.37 -6.42 4.93
N ASP A 92 -15.82 -5.35 5.47
CA ASP A 92 -14.66 -4.61 4.96
C ASP A 92 -13.45 -4.98 5.79
N ILE A 93 -12.57 -5.82 5.22
CA ILE A 93 -11.32 -6.22 5.85
C ILE A 93 -10.28 -5.16 5.51
N ILE A 94 -9.87 -4.37 6.49
CA ILE A 94 -8.85 -3.32 6.31
C ILE A 94 -7.55 -3.80 6.94
N LEU A 95 -6.57 -4.16 6.12
CA LEU A 95 -5.22 -4.48 6.58
C LEU A 95 -4.34 -3.24 6.47
N PHE A 96 -3.70 -2.81 7.56
CA PHE A 96 -2.74 -1.71 7.57
C PHE A 96 -1.37 -2.19 8.03
N ILE A 97 -0.34 -1.93 7.22
CA ILE A 97 1.07 -2.22 7.54
C ILE A 97 1.81 -0.91 7.72
N HIS A 98 2.33 -0.68 8.93
CA HIS A 98 2.99 0.56 9.29
C HIS A 98 4.42 0.68 8.73
N GLY A 99 4.90 1.92 8.67
CA GLY A 99 6.24 2.29 8.24
C GLY A 99 7.28 2.31 9.37
N TRP A 100 8.42 2.97 9.07
CA TRP A 100 9.50 3.20 10.01
C TRP A 100 9.04 4.04 11.22
N HIS A 101 9.63 3.85 12.41
CA HIS A 101 9.32 4.56 13.66
C HIS A 101 7.94 4.29 14.28
N HIS A 102 7.28 3.21 13.86
CA HIS A 102 6.00 2.77 14.43
C HIS A 102 6.08 1.36 15.02
N GLY A 103 5.16 1.08 15.92
CA GLY A 103 4.98 -0.21 16.59
C GLY A 103 3.51 -0.53 16.83
N VAL A 104 3.23 -1.44 17.75
CA VAL A 104 1.85 -1.92 18.05
C VAL A 104 1.31 -1.40 19.38
N GLU A 105 2.08 -0.60 20.09
CA GLU A 105 1.69 0.01 21.36
C GLU A 105 0.44 0.88 21.19
N ASP A 106 -0.48 0.86 22.15
CA ASP A 106 -1.76 1.62 22.05
C ASP A 106 -1.60 3.13 21.87
N LYS A 107 -0.46 3.67 22.32
CA LYS A 107 -0.10 5.08 22.21
C LYS A 107 0.63 5.45 20.91
N ASP A 108 0.96 4.46 20.07
CA ASP A 108 1.56 4.72 18.77
C ASP A 108 0.58 5.52 17.90
N SER A 109 1.07 6.55 17.21
CA SER A 109 0.20 7.44 16.46
C SER A 109 -0.51 6.75 15.29
N ASN A 110 0.14 5.80 14.61
CA ASN A 110 -0.51 5.04 13.55
C ASN A 110 -1.57 4.10 14.09
N VAL A 111 -1.38 3.52 15.28
CA VAL A 111 -2.42 2.71 15.93
C VAL A 111 -3.64 3.58 16.26
N ILE A 112 -3.42 4.77 16.83
CA ILE A 112 -4.49 5.74 17.14
C ILE A 112 -5.22 6.17 15.87
N ASP A 113 -4.48 6.57 14.84
CA ASP A 113 -5.05 7.07 13.59
C ASP A 113 -5.79 5.98 12.83
N PHE A 114 -5.26 4.75 12.81
CA PHE A 114 -5.94 3.61 12.21
C PHE A 114 -7.23 3.26 12.96
N ARG A 115 -7.22 3.27 14.30
CA ARG A 115 -8.42 3.07 15.13
C ARG A 115 -9.49 4.12 14.80
N ASN A 116 -9.10 5.38 14.67
CA ASN A 116 -10.01 6.46 14.28
C ASN A 116 -10.55 6.26 12.85
N ALA A 117 -9.70 5.85 11.90
CA ALA A 117 -10.12 5.56 10.53
C ALA A 117 -11.16 4.43 10.46
N LEU A 118 -10.96 3.32 11.20
CA LEU A 118 -11.93 2.22 11.28
C LEU A 118 -13.26 2.67 11.89
N ARG A 119 -13.20 3.45 12.98
CA ARG A 119 -14.38 4.03 13.62
C ARG A 119 -15.18 4.89 12.65
N GLU A 120 -14.52 5.81 11.94
CA GLU A 120 -15.18 6.71 11.01
C GLU A 120 -15.72 5.97 9.78
N LEU A 121 -15.00 4.97 9.27
CA LEU A 121 -15.49 4.09 8.19
C LEU A 121 -16.76 3.34 8.62
N SER A 122 -16.79 2.82 9.85
CA SER A 122 -17.93 2.10 10.41
C SER A 122 -19.16 2.99 10.59
N LYS A 123 -18.97 4.24 11.05
CA LYS A 123 -20.05 5.24 11.12
C LYS A 123 -20.65 5.53 9.75
N ARG A 124 -19.80 5.65 8.73
CA ARG A 124 -20.22 5.97 7.35
C ARG A 124 -20.85 4.79 6.63
N ASN A 125 -20.51 3.56 7.00
CA ASN A 125 -21.01 2.34 6.36
C ASN A 125 -21.65 1.39 7.38
N PRO A 126 -22.75 1.79 8.06
CA PRO A 126 -23.34 1.01 9.16
C PRO A 126 -23.94 -0.34 8.73
N THR A 127 -24.04 -0.60 7.43
CA THR A 127 -24.53 -1.87 6.86
C THR A 127 -23.42 -2.90 6.64
N ARG A 128 -22.16 -2.52 6.85
CA ARG A 128 -20.98 -3.37 6.63
C ARG A 128 -20.23 -3.56 7.93
N THR A 129 -19.71 -4.76 8.15
CA THR A 129 -18.85 -5.04 9.30
C THR A 129 -17.44 -4.54 9.00
N VAL A 130 -16.90 -3.61 9.79
CA VAL A 130 -15.53 -3.11 9.61
C VAL A 130 -14.57 -3.94 10.46
N THR A 131 -13.64 -4.65 9.80
CA THR A 131 -12.68 -5.55 10.44
C THR A 131 -11.26 -5.09 10.14
N GLY A 132 -10.62 -4.43 11.10
CA GLY A 132 -9.26 -3.93 10.98
C GLY A 132 -8.21 -4.96 11.39
N ILE A 133 -7.10 -5.03 10.66
CA ILE A 133 -5.90 -5.77 11.03
C ILE A 133 -4.70 -4.83 10.93
N TYR A 134 -4.03 -4.59 12.05
CA TYR A 134 -2.80 -3.81 12.11
C TYR A 134 -1.60 -4.77 12.14
N VAL A 135 -0.75 -4.67 11.12
CA VAL A 135 0.47 -5.47 11.03
C VAL A 135 1.61 -4.73 11.70
N GLY A 136 2.05 -5.30 12.80
CA GLY A 136 3.16 -4.85 13.62
C GLY A 136 4.48 -5.49 13.23
N TRP A 137 5.54 -4.70 13.19
CA TRP A 137 6.91 -5.20 13.19
C TRP A 137 7.80 -4.16 13.85
N ARG A 138 9.03 -4.53 14.21
CA ARG A 138 9.92 -3.60 14.88
C ARG A 138 10.48 -2.55 13.91
N GLY A 139 9.75 -1.43 13.77
CA GLY A 139 10.17 -0.30 12.96
C GLY A 139 11.42 0.39 13.52
N ASP A 140 11.56 0.50 14.85
CA ASP A 140 12.65 1.24 15.48
C ASP A 140 13.75 0.35 16.08
N LEU A 141 15.00 0.70 15.83
CA LEU A 141 16.15 -0.04 16.37
C LEU A 141 16.81 0.67 17.56
N ILE A 142 17.08 1.99 17.48
CA ILE A 142 17.87 2.74 18.47
C ILE A 142 17.54 4.25 18.39
N SER A 143 17.36 4.94 19.53
CA SER A 143 17.11 6.39 19.65
C SER A 143 18.39 7.26 19.63
N ILE A 144 19.32 7.02 18.69
CA ILE A 144 20.55 7.83 18.56
C ILE A 144 20.57 8.55 17.19
N PRO A 145 20.48 9.91 17.16
CA PRO A 145 20.28 10.69 15.93
C PRO A 145 21.31 10.52 14.80
N ILE A 146 22.54 10.09 15.12
CA ILE A 146 23.63 9.92 14.15
C ILE A 146 23.59 8.53 13.46
N VAL A 147 22.82 7.58 14.00
CA VAL A 147 22.69 6.20 13.49
C VAL A 147 21.52 6.04 12.50
N ASN A 148 20.69 7.08 12.33
CA ASN A 148 19.46 7.06 11.54
C ASN A 148 19.64 6.59 10.07
N LYS A 149 20.80 6.81 9.46
CA LYS A 149 21.06 6.33 8.09
C LYS A 149 21.39 4.83 8.01
N ALA A 150 22.05 4.28 9.03
CA ALA A 150 22.34 2.86 9.09
C ALA A 150 21.06 2.07 9.40
N THR A 151 20.26 2.57 10.34
CA THR A 151 18.96 1.97 10.68
C THR A 151 17.99 2.00 9.49
N PHE A 152 18.01 3.04 8.65
CA PHE A 152 17.20 3.06 7.43
C PHE A 152 17.44 1.83 6.54
N TRP A 153 18.71 1.46 6.28
CA TRP A 153 19.03 0.31 5.43
C TRP A 153 18.67 -1.02 6.08
N ASP A 154 18.95 -1.15 7.38
CA ASP A 154 18.62 -2.36 8.12
C ASP A 154 17.10 -2.56 8.18
N ARG A 155 16.32 -1.49 8.43
CA ARG A 155 14.86 -1.53 8.47
C ARG A 155 14.24 -1.75 7.09
N LYS A 156 14.83 -1.18 6.05
CA LYS A 156 14.45 -1.48 4.67
C LYS A 156 14.65 -2.96 4.33
N LYS A 157 15.77 -3.54 4.76
CA LYS A 157 16.02 -4.97 4.55
C LYS A 157 14.95 -5.80 5.27
N VAL A 158 14.68 -5.49 6.54
CA VAL A 158 13.66 -6.18 7.33
C VAL A 158 12.27 -6.08 6.68
N SER A 159 11.87 -4.91 6.15
CA SER A 159 10.58 -4.80 5.47
C SER A 159 10.47 -5.73 4.25
N ILE A 160 11.56 -5.93 3.52
CA ILE A 160 11.61 -6.86 2.39
C ILE A 160 11.55 -8.32 2.88
N GLU A 161 12.30 -8.68 3.92
CA GLU A 161 12.29 -10.04 4.50
C GLU A 161 10.90 -10.42 5.02
N ILE A 162 10.23 -9.53 5.75
CA ILE A 162 8.85 -9.72 6.22
C ILE A 162 7.91 -9.96 5.04
N GLY A 163 8.00 -9.11 4.02
CA GLY A 163 7.18 -9.22 2.82
C GLY A 163 7.43 -10.52 2.04
N GLN A 164 8.66 -10.98 1.94
CA GLN A 164 9.01 -12.24 1.25
C GLN A 164 8.73 -13.49 2.10
N GLY A 165 8.62 -13.33 3.41
CA GLY A 165 8.34 -14.38 4.37
C GLY A 165 6.85 -14.55 4.64
N ALA A 166 6.50 -14.52 5.91
CA ALA A 166 5.21 -14.96 6.40
C ALA A 166 4.07 -13.96 6.14
N ALA A 167 4.37 -12.70 5.75
CA ALA A 167 3.33 -11.73 5.36
C ALA A 167 2.55 -12.20 4.12
N THR A 168 3.19 -12.93 3.20
CA THR A 168 2.50 -13.58 2.09
C THR A 168 1.45 -14.58 2.58
N GLU A 169 1.71 -15.32 3.66
CA GLU A 169 0.73 -16.26 4.23
C GLU A 169 -0.49 -15.52 4.80
N LEU A 170 -0.27 -14.45 5.57
CA LEU A 170 -1.36 -13.63 6.12
C LEU A 170 -2.26 -13.11 5.01
N LEU A 171 -1.67 -12.50 3.97
CA LEU A 171 -2.40 -11.94 2.84
C LEU A 171 -3.22 -13.00 2.11
N ASN A 172 -2.64 -14.16 1.77
CA ASN A 172 -3.37 -15.23 1.08
C ASN A 172 -4.55 -15.77 1.92
N ARG A 173 -4.41 -15.84 3.26
CA ARG A 173 -5.51 -16.25 4.15
C ARG A 173 -6.65 -15.23 4.16
N LEU A 174 -6.33 -13.94 4.16
CA LEU A 174 -7.32 -12.86 4.11
C LEU A 174 -8.01 -12.77 2.74
N GLU A 175 -7.25 -12.89 1.65
CA GLU A 175 -7.78 -13.01 0.27
C GLU A 175 -8.74 -14.19 0.14
N HIS A 176 -8.39 -15.34 0.75
CA HIS A 176 -9.28 -16.50 0.72
C HIS A 176 -10.62 -16.20 1.43
N ILE A 177 -10.60 -15.47 2.55
CA ILE A 177 -11.83 -15.06 3.25
C ILE A 177 -12.66 -14.12 2.36
N SER A 178 -12.04 -13.13 1.72
CA SER A 178 -12.77 -12.20 0.84
C SER A 178 -13.33 -12.86 -0.41
N GLU A 179 -12.67 -13.91 -0.91
CA GLU A 179 -13.13 -14.75 -2.02
C GLU A 179 -14.37 -15.58 -1.65
N VAL A 180 -14.37 -16.25 -0.49
CA VAL A 180 -15.44 -17.20 -0.13
C VAL A 180 -16.64 -16.57 0.57
N LYS A 181 -16.48 -15.41 1.21
CA LYS A 181 -17.57 -14.70 1.91
C LYS A 181 -18.29 -13.75 0.96
N ASP A 182 -19.62 -13.74 0.99
CA ASP A 182 -20.39 -12.87 0.11
C ASP A 182 -20.16 -11.39 0.48
N LYS A 183 -20.13 -10.51 -0.54
CA LYS A 183 -19.98 -9.05 -0.38
C LYS A 183 -18.85 -8.61 0.55
N THR A 184 -17.82 -9.42 0.73
CA THR A 184 -16.63 -9.16 1.52
C THR A 184 -15.49 -8.66 0.62
N ARG A 185 -14.71 -7.68 1.09
CA ARG A 185 -13.55 -7.17 0.35
C ARG A 185 -12.36 -6.96 1.26
N LEU A 186 -11.16 -7.22 0.74
CA LEU A 186 -9.89 -6.91 1.39
C LEU A 186 -9.29 -5.61 0.83
N ILE A 187 -8.94 -4.70 1.72
CA ILE A 187 -8.21 -3.48 1.42
C ILE A 187 -6.90 -3.54 2.20
N ALA A 188 -5.82 -3.81 1.50
CA ALA A 188 -4.48 -3.88 2.09
C ALA A 188 -3.71 -2.59 1.82
N ILE A 189 -3.30 -1.92 2.88
CA ILE A 189 -2.64 -0.62 2.85
C ILE A 189 -1.26 -0.74 3.48
N GLY A 190 -0.22 -0.35 2.74
CA GLY A 190 1.15 -0.29 3.23
C GLY A 190 1.69 1.13 3.13
N HIS A 191 2.11 1.70 4.26
CA HIS A 191 2.73 3.03 4.30
C HIS A 191 4.25 2.93 4.37
N SER A 192 4.98 3.75 3.61
CA SER A 192 6.44 3.86 3.73
C SER A 192 7.14 2.49 3.63
N PHE A 193 7.82 2.00 4.68
CA PHE A 193 8.36 0.64 4.72
C PHE A 193 7.30 -0.47 4.80
N GLY A 194 6.13 -0.22 5.40
CA GLY A 194 4.98 -1.13 5.30
C GLY A 194 4.50 -1.27 3.85
N GLY A 195 4.67 -0.23 3.03
CA GLY A 195 4.50 -0.33 1.58
C GLY A 195 5.48 -1.31 0.93
N SER A 196 6.74 -1.33 1.38
CA SER A 196 7.73 -2.31 0.94
C SER A 196 7.41 -3.74 1.38
N VAL A 197 6.88 -3.94 2.60
CA VAL A 197 6.36 -5.24 3.06
C VAL A 197 5.26 -5.71 2.10
N LEU A 198 4.23 -4.87 1.91
CA LEU A 198 3.05 -5.23 1.12
C LEU A 198 3.41 -5.51 -0.34
N PHE A 199 4.24 -4.67 -0.97
CA PHE A 199 4.68 -4.87 -2.35
C PHE A 199 5.52 -6.13 -2.50
N SER A 200 6.44 -6.40 -1.57
CA SER A 200 7.29 -7.59 -1.63
C SER A 200 6.47 -8.88 -1.48
N ALA A 201 5.41 -8.84 -0.68
CA ALA A 201 4.50 -9.97 -0.47
C ALA A 201 3.57 -10.26 -1.66
N THR A 202 3.29 -9.24 -2.49
CA THR A 202 2.26 -9.32 -3.55
C THR A 202 2.80 -9.24 -4.98
N LYS A 203 4.03 -8.74 -5.20
CA LYS A 203 4.57 -8.53 -6.56
C LYS A 203 4.51 -9.78 -7.45
N ASN A 204 4.92 -10.94 -6.93
CA ASN A 204 4.96 -12.19 -7.69
C ASN A 204 3.55 -12.69 -8.01
N LYS A 205 2.58 -12.45 -7.12
CA LYS A 205 1.18 -12.71 -7.38
C LYS A 205 0.67 -11.83 -8.52
N PHE A 206 0.93 -10.52 -8.50
CA PHE A 206 0.53 -9.64 -9.60
C PHE A 206 1.12 -10.07 -10.95
N TYR A 207 2.39 -10.48 -10.99
CA TYR A 207 2.97 -11.08 -12.20
C TYR A 207 2.20 -12.31 -12.67
N THR A 208 1.93 -13.23 -11.74
CA THR A 208 1.21 -14.48 -12.04
C THR A 208 -0.18 -14.18 -12.59
N ASP A 209 -0.94 -13.31 -11.92
CA ASP A 209 -2.29 -12.92 -12.35
C ASP A 209 -2.30 -12.24 -13.72
N LEU A 210 -1.33 -11.37 -14.00
CA LEU A 210 -1.18 -10.70 -15.29
C LEU A 210 -0.80 -11.69 -16.40
N LEU A 211 0.14 -12.60 -16.13
CA LEU A 211 0.56 -13.61 -17.10
C LEU A 211 -0.54 -14.64 -17.37
N GLU A 212 -1.31 -15.04 -16.35
CA GLU A 212 -2.48 -15.88 -16.54
C GLU A 212 -3.50 -15.20 -17.44
N ARG A 213 -3.81 -13.92 -17.19
CA ARG A 213 -4.68 -13.13 -18.07
C ARG A 213 -4.12 -13.02 -19.48
N TYR A 214 -2.81 -12.81 -19.63
CA TYR A 214 -2.17 -12.69 -20.93
C TYR A 214 -2.24 -13.98 -21.75
N ASN A 215 -2.12 -15.14 -21.08
CA ASN A 215 -2.18 -16.45 -21.72
C ASN A 215 -3.60 -17.00 -21.91
N GLU A 216 -4.62 -16.43 -21.26
CA GLU A 216 -6.00 -16.90 -21.35
C GLU A 216 -6.62 -16.49 -22.70
N LYS A 217 -6.69 -17.45 -23.63
CA LYS A 217 -7.18 -17.23 -25.01
C LYS A 217 -8.71 -17.34 -25.16
N SER A 218 -9.46 -17.65 -24.10
CA SER A 218 -10.93 -17.82 -24.18
C SER A 218 -11.71 -16.72 -23.46
N GLU A 219 -12.56 -16.04 -24.23
CA GLU A 219 -13.46 -14.97 -23.76
C GLU A 219 -14.40 -15.41 -22.62
N GLU A 220 -14.80 -16.68 -22.60
CA GLU A 220 -15.71 -17.26 -21.60
C GLU A 220 -15.03 -17.44 -20.22
N LYS A 221 -13.75 -17.87 -20.19
CA LYS A 221 -12.98 -17.96 -18.93
C LYS A 221 -12.57 -16.60 -18.42
N LEU A 222 -12.27 -15.67 -19.34
CA LEU A 222 -12.07 -14.26 -18.99
C LEU A 222 -13.33 -13.68 -18.34
N ALA A 223 -14.55 -14.02 -18.79
CA ALA A 223 -15.81 -13.56 -18.18
C ALA A 223 -16.00 -14.01 -16.74
N LEU A 224 -15.85 -15.31 -16.47
CA LEU A 224 -16.02 -15.88 -15.13
C LEU A 224 -14.92 -15.42 -14.17
N LYS A 225 -13.67 -15.26 -14.64
CA LYS A 225 -12.59 -14.70 -13.82
C LYS A 225 -12.78 -13.20 -13.53
N ARG A 226 -13.45 -12.44 -14.41
CA ARG A 226 -13.66 -10.98 -14.29
C ARG A 226 -14.53 -10.59 -13.08
N GLU A 227 -15.51 -11.41 -12.69
CA GLU A 227 -16.42 -11.14 -11.57
C GLU A 227 -15.78 -11.39 -10.18
N HIS A 228 -14.79 -12.30 -10.12
CA HIS A 228 -14.15 -12.70 -8.85
C HIS A 228 -12.78 -12.05 -8.57
N HIS A 229 -12.02 -11.58 -9.59
CA HIS A 229 -10.59 -11.26 -9.42
C HIS A 229 -10.23 -9.84 -8.94
N PHE A 230 -11.20 -8.93 -8.76
CA PHE A 230 -10.90 -7.54 -8.40
C PHE A 230 -11.76 -6.95 -7.27
N ARG A 231 -12.15 -7.80 -6.30
CA ARG A 231 -12.73 -7.32 -5.03
C ARG A 231 -11.67 -6.73 -4.09
N ASP A 232 -10.45 -7.24 -4.17
CA ASP A 232 -9.37 -6.86 -3.26
C ASP A 232 -8.47 -5.78 -3.85
N ILE A 233 -8.12 -4.79 -3.02
CA ILE A 233 -7.38 -3.60 -3.42
C ILE A 233 -6.10 -3.50 -2.60
N TYR A 234 -5.00 -3.26 -3.28
CA TYR A 234 -3.69 -3.02 -2.69
C TYR A 234 -3.29 -1.57 -2.84
N ILE A 235 -3.01 -0.90 -1.72
CA ILE A 235 -2.72 0.52 -1.67
C ILE A 235 -1.35 0.72 -1.03
N LEU A 236 -0.44 1.36 -1.77
CA LEU A 236 0.85 1.77 -1.24
C LEU A 236 0.84 3.28 -1.08
N VAL A 237 1.08 3.78 0.14
CA VAL A 237 1.10 5.24 0.40
C VAL A 237 2.51 5.66 0.76
N ASN A 238 3.04 6.63 0.01
CA ASN A 238 4.40 7.13 0.13
C ASN A 238 5.45 6.00 0.25
N PRO A 239 5.41 4.95 -0.60
CA PRO A 239 6.22 3.76 -0.37
C PRO A 239 7.71 4.00 -0.53
N ALA A 240 8.49 3.39 0.36
CA ALA A 240 9.96 3.39 0.30
C ALA A 240 10.47 2.24 -0.59
N ILE A 241 10.05 2.22 -1.86
CA ILE A 241 10.38 1.19 -2.86
C ILE A 241 11.12 1.85 -4.03
N GLU A 242 12.19 1.24 -4.54
CA GLU A 242 12.87 1.70 -5.75
C GLU A 242 12.01 1.47 -6.99
N ASN A 243 12.00 2.41 -7.95
CA ASN A 243 11.28 2.22 -9.22
C ASN A 243 11.82 1.02 -10.00
N ILE A 244 13.09 0.64 -9.85
CA ILE A 244 13.67 -0.53 -10.51
C ILE A 244 12.95 -1.83 -10.11
N GLN A 245 12.41 -1.91 -8.89
CA GLN A 245 11.65 -3.08 -8.43
C GLN A 245 10.26 -3.15 -9.08
N TYR A 246 9.71 -2.01 -9.50
CA TYR A 246 8.43 -1.91 -10.21
C TYR A 246 8.58 -2.05 -11.73
N ALA A 247 9.75 -1.70 -12.28
CA ALA A 247 9.99 -1.64 -13.72
C ALA A 247 9.50 -2.88 -14.52
N PRO A 248 9.72 -4.14 -14.09
CA PRO A 248 9.27 -5.26 -14.89
C PRO A 248 7.75 -5.47 -14.86
N LEU A 249 7.01 -4.97 -13.85
CA LEU A 249 5.54 -4.98 -13.85
C LEU A 249 5.02 -3.97 -14.88
N ASN A 250 5.64 -2.79 -14.91
CA ASN A 250 5.36 -1.79 -15.93
C ASN A 250 5.65 -2.32 -17.34
N ASP A 251 6.78 -3.01 -17.54
CA ASP A 251 7.14 -3.60 -18.82
C ASP A 251 6.08 -4.62 -19.27
N LEU A 252 5.66 -5.53 -18.38
CA LEU A 252 4.64 -6.55 -18.68
C LEU A 252 3.30 -5.91 -19.08
N VAL A 253 2.81 -4.93 -18.31
CA VAL A 253 1.55 -4.24 -18.60
C VAL A 253 1.59 -3.53 -19.96
N ASN A 254 2.71 -2.88 -20.29
CA ASN A 254 2.88 -2.22 -21.59
C ASN A 254 2.98 -3.21 -22.75
N GLU A 255 3.68 -4.33 -22.57
CA GLU A 255 3.77 -5.41 -23.56
C GLU A 255 2.39 -6.00 -23.85
N MET A 256 1.66 -6.39 -22.81
CA MET A 256 0.30 -6.91 -22.89
C MET A 256 -0.62 -5.98 -23.68
N SER A 257 -0.61 -4.68 -23.36
CA SER A 257 -1.44 -3.70 -24.07
C SER A 257 -0.97 -3.42 -25.49
N SER A 258 0.33 -3.57 -25.79
CA SER A 258 0.85 -3.42 -27.15
C SER A 258 0.35 -4.53 -28.06
N GLU A 259 0.30 -5.77 -27.58
CA GLU A 259 -0.23 -6.92 -28.34
C GLU A 259 -1.76 -6.94 -28.35
N TYR A 260 -2.39 -6.66 -27.19
CA TYR A 260 -3.84 -6.66 -27.01
C TYR A 260 -4.32 -5.33 -26.42
N PRO A 261 -4.61 -4.33 -27.26
CA PRO A 261 -5.12 -3.02 -26.86
C PRO A 261 -6.26 -3.00 -25.83
N ASP A 262 -7.15 -4.00 -25.87
CA ASP A 262 -8.36 -4.09 -25.05
C ASP A 262 -8.25 -5.05 -23.85
N ILE A 263 -7.04 -5.50 -23.51
CA ILE A 263 -6.82 -6.47 -22.42
C ILE A 263 -7.26 -5.98 -21.03
N PHE A 264 -7.30 -4.65 -20.86
CA PHE A 264 -7.78 -4.00 -19.66
C PHE A 264 -9.04 -3.18 -19.95
N LEU A 265 -10.11 -3.48 -19.23
CA LEU A 265 -11.44 -2.91 -19.48
C LEU A 265 -11.68 -1.71 -18.57
N PRO A 266 -12.46 -0.71 -19.01
CA PRO A 266 -12.89 0.40 -18.16
C PRO A 266 -13.56 -0.07 -16.87
N SER A 267 -14.35 -1.15 -16.93
CA SER A 267 -15.04 -1.70 -15.76
C SER A 267 -14.12 -2.45 -14.79
N SER A 268 -12.83 -2.63 -15.10
CA SER A 268 -11.88 -3.31 -14.21
C SER A 268 -11.30 -2.29 -13.23
N PRO A 269 -11.54 -2.44 -11.92
CA PRO A 269 -10.97 -1.53 -10.96
C PRO A 269 -9.46 -1.72 -10.80
N PRO A 270 -8.73 -0.72 -10.25
CA PRO A 270 -7.30 -0.90 -9.98
C PRO A 270 -7.10 -1.97 -8.90
N LYS A 271 -6.12 -2.85 -9.15
CA LYS A 271 -5.70 -3.88 -8.20
C LYS A 271 -4.60 -3.37 -7.28
N LEU A 272 -3.62 -2.65 -7.85
CA LEU A 272 -2.53 -2.02 -7.11
C LEU A 272 -2.53 -0.52 -7.39
N THR A 273 -2.69 0.29 -6.36
CA THR A 273 -2.61 1.75 -6.47
C THR A 273 -1.52 2.28 -5.55
N VAL A 274 -0.58 3.01 -6.11
CA VAL A 274 0.48 3.69 -5.38
C VAL A 274 0.14 5.17 -5.32
N PHE A 275 0.06 5.74 -4.12
CA PHE A 275 -0.07 7.18 -3.91
C PHE A 275 1.26 7.72 -3.41
N MET A 276 1.84 8.67 -4.14
CA MET A 276 3.02 9.41 -3.72
C MET A 276 2.68 10.88 -3.59
N SER A 277 2.78 11.43 -2.38
CA SER A 277 2.52 12.83 -2.09
C SER A 277 3.60 13.74 -2.69
N GLU A 278 3.18 14.87 -3.26
CA GLU A 278 4.07 15.97 -3.64
C GLU A 278 4.73 16.65 -2.43
N GLY A 279 4.14 16.52 -1.24
CA GLY A 279 4.67 17.02 0.03
C GLY A 279 5.62 16.05 0.75
N ASP A 280 5.83 14.83 0.22
CA ASP A 280 6.69 13.84 0.85
C ASP A 280 8.19 14.17 0.66
N TRP A 281 8.73 14.91 1.63
CA TRP A 281 10.16 15.22 1.69
C TRP A 281 11.02 14.00 2.03
N ALA A 282 10.50 13.01 2.76
CA ALA A 282 11.26 11.88 3.26
C ALA A 282 11.68 10.97 2.10
N THR A 283 10.75 10.56 1.24
CA THR A 283 11.08 9.79 0.03
C THR A 283 11.71 10.66 -1.07
N GLY A 284 11.44 11.96 -1.08
CA GLY A 284 12.06 12.89 -2.04
C GLY A 284 13.54 13.17 -1.76
N ILE A 285 14.00 13.08 -0.50
CA ILE A 285 15.36 13.50 -0.10
C ILE A 285 16.13 12.39 0.61
N VAL A 286 15.57 11.75 1.63
CA VAL A 286 16.28 10.75 2.44
C VAL A 286 16.52 9.48 1.64
N PHE A 287 15.52 9.06 0.86
CA PHE A 287 15.60 7.84 0.06
C PHE A 287 16.69 7.90 -1.04
N PRO A 288 16.80 8.95 -1.87
CA PRO A 288 17.89 9.08 -2.84
C PRO A 288 19.28 9.15 -2.19
N ILE A 289 19.41 9.86 -1.05
CA ILE A 289 20.68 9.94 -0.32
C ILE A 289 21.08 8.57 0.23
N GLY A 290 20.12 7.83 0.78
CA GLY A 290 20.31 6.45 1.21
C GLY A 290 20.84 5.63 0.05
N ARG A 291 20.05 5.48 -1.02
CA ARG A 291 20.37 4.67 -2.20
C ARG A 291 21.70 5.03 -2.86
N PHE A 292 22.04 6.31 -2.97
CA PHE A 292 23.27 6.77 -3.62
C PHE A 292 24.53 6.05 -3.14
N PHE A 293 24.68 5.78 -1.84
CA PHE A 293 25.87 5.09 -1.33
C PHE A 293 25.89 3.59 -1.65
N GLY A 294 24.72 2.96 -1.82
CA GLY A 294 24.60 1.54 -2.19
C GLY A 294 24.87 1.30 -3.69
N THR A 295 24.56 2.28 -4.54
CA THR A 295 24.64 2.14 -6.01
C THR A 295 26.02 2.46 -6.60
N LEU A 296 26.98 2.96 -5.81
CA LEU A 296 28.32 3.37 -6.28
C LEU A 296 29.13 2.26 -6.95
N PHE A 297 28.79 0.99 -6.75
CA PHE A 297 29.49 -0.16 -7.31
C PHE A 297 28.63 -1.01 -8.25
N GLU A 298 27.43 -0.54 -8.61
CA GLU A 298 26.51 -1.26 -9.48
C GLU A 298 26.61 -0.80 -10.94
N ASN A 299 26.41 -1.71 -11.89
CA ASN A 299 26.39 -1.37 -13.32
C ASN A 299 25.00 -0.82 -13.71
N GLN A 300 24.92 0.50 -13.89
CA GLN A 300 23.65 1.23 -14.04
C GLN A 300 23.34 1.62 -15.50
N ASN A 301 23.69 0.73 -16.45
CA ASN A 301 23.50 0.99 -17.87
C ASN A 301 22.05 1.34 -18.22
N PRO A 302 21.80 2.33 -19.11
CA PRO A 302 20.46 2.63 -19.57
C PRO A 302 19.80 1.40 -20.19
N ILE A 303 18.50 1.26 -19.95
CA ILE A 303 17.68 0.23 -20.57
C ILE A 303 16.92 0.85 -21.72
N VAL A 304 17.08 0.31 -22.93
CA VAL A 304 16.22 0.64 -24.06
C VAL A 304 15.08 -0.38 -24.14
N ARG A 305 13.85 0.11 -24.24
CA ARG A 305 12.61 -0.65 -24.40
C ARG A 305 11.80 -0.10 -25.55
N LYS A 306 10.86 -0.88 -26.07
CA LYS A 306 9.76 -0.34 -26.86
C LYS A 306 8.59 -0.05 -25.93
N ASN A 307 8.01 1.14 -26.03
CA ASN A 307 6.75 1.43 -25.34
C ASN A 307 5.58 0.71 -26.05
N ARG A 308 4.37 0.85 -25.51
CA ARG A 308 3.15 0.24 -26.09
C ARG A 308 2.87 0.62 -27.55
N PHE A 309 3.43 1.73 -28.04
CA PHE A 309 3.33 2.19 -29.42
C PHE A 309 4.47 1.70 -30.32
N GLY A 310 5.32 0.79 -29.83
CA GLY A 310 6.49 0.28 -30.55
C GLY A 310 7.65 1.27 -30.66
N LYS A 311 7.57 2.44 -30.01
CA LYS A 311 8.64 3.46 -30.04
C LYS A 311 9.70 3.14 -29.00
N GLU A 312 10.97 3.25 -29.39
CA GLU A 312 12.08 3.11 -28.45
C GLU A 312 12.08 4.23 -27.40
N VAL A 313 12.17 3.81 -26.14
CA VAL A 313 12.28 4.65 -24.95
C VAL A 313 13.47 4.17 -24.14
N SER A 314 14.24 5.12 -23.59
CA SER A 314 15.41 4.84 -22.78
C SER A 314 15.13 5.22 -21.33
N TYR A 315 15.31 4.27 -20.42
CA TYR A 315 15.16 4.46 -18.98
C TYR A 315 16.53 4.39 -18.31
N SER A 316 16.80 5.36 -17.43
CA SER A 316 18.00 5.40 -16.60
C SER A 316 17.81 4.45 -15.42
N GLN A 317 18.54 3.33 -15.39
CA GLN A 317 18.53 2.42 -14.23
C GLN A 317 18.93 3.15 -12.96
N PHE A 318 19.95 4.00 -13.06
CA PHE A 318 20.41 4.82 -11.94
C PHE A 318 19.27 5.68 -11.37
N SER A 319 18.48 6.33 -12.24
CA SER A 319 17.36 7.15 -11.78
C SER A 319 16.21 6.31 -11.22
N MET A 320 15.95 5.13 -11.80
CA MET A 320 14.94 4.20 -11.28
C MET A 320 15.33 3.65 -9.89
N ASP A 321 16.61 3.47 -9.65
CA ASP A 321 17.12 2.87 -8.42
C ASP A 321 17.33 3.90 -7.29
N LEU A 322 17.63 5.16 -7.64
CA LEU A 322 17.75 6.25 -6.66
C LEU A 322 16.40 6.80 -6.21
N LYS A 323 15.41 6.89 -7.11
CA LYS A 323 14.12 7.53 -6.81
C LYS A 323 13.15 6.48 -6.26
N ALA A 324 12.38 6.86 -5.22
CA ALA A 324 11.28 6.03 -4.74
C ALA A 324 10.13 5.98 -5.75
N LEU A 325 9.33 4.92 -5.70
CA LEU A 325 8.19 4.69 -6.59
C LEU A 325 7.17 5.83 -6.46
N GLY A 326 6.90 6.51 -7.56
CA GLY A 326 6.10 7.74 -7.59
C GLY A 326 6.89 9.05 -7.75
N HIS A 327 8.24 9.00 -7.67
CA HIS A 327 9.12 10.15 -7.98
C HIS A 327 9.83 10.04 -9.34
N TYR A 328 9.72 8.89 -10.03
CA TYR A 328 10.25 8.71 -11.38
C TYR A 328 9.15 8.99 -12.41
N GLU A 329 9.21 10.16 -13.04
CA GLU A 329 8.17 10.69 -13.93
C GLU A 329 7.68 9.69 -15.00
N PRO A 330 8.55 8.87 -15.63
CA PRO A 330 8.10 7.91 -16.63
C PRO A 330 7.17 6.82 -16.11
N PHE A 331 7.14 6.55 -14.81
CA PHE A 331 6.26 5.55 -14.19
C PHE A 331 5.04 6.15 -13.50
N ILE A 332 4.90 7.47 -13.42
CA ILE A 332 3.72 8.12 -12.81
C ILE A 332 2.58 8.08 -13.82
N THR A 333 1.53 7.30 -13.55
CA THR A 333 0.44 7.07 -14.50
C THR A 333 -0.75 8.00 -14.30
N HIS A 334 -0.94 8.52 -13.09
CA HIS A 334 -2.07 9.38 -12.73
C HIS A 334 -1.66 10.57 -11.87
N SER A 335 -2.49 11.60 -11.85
CA SER A 335 -2.44 12.69 -10.88
C SER A 335 -3.75 12.76 -10.09
N LEU A 336 -3.66 12.89 -8.77
CA LEU A 336 -4.80 13.14 -7.89
C LEU A 336 -4.66 14.54 -7.32
N ILE A 337 -5.61 15.43 -7.63
CA ILE A 337 -5.62 16.81 -7.15
C ILE A 337 -6.84 17.09 -6.28
N SER A 338 -6.70 18.03 -5.35
CA SER A 338 -7.83 18.60 -4.63
C SER A 338 -8.57 19.59 -5.54
N VAL A 339 -9.89 19.49 -5.58
CA VAL A 339 -10.79 20.50 -6.17
C VAL A 339 -11.64 21.19 -5.10
N ALA A 340 -11.32 20.96 -3.82
CA ALA A 340 -11.91 21.67 -2.71
C ALA A 340 -11.50 23.15 -2.75
N ASN A 341 -12.41 24.03 -2.34
CA ASN A 341 -12.05 25.43 -2.10
C ASN A 341 -11.14 25.51 -0.86
N GLY A 342 -10.17 26.43 -0.82
CA GLY A 342 -9.10 26.43 0.20
C GLY A 342 -9.52 26.53 1.68
N ASN A 343 -10.80 26.78 1.99
CA ASN A 343 -11.33 26.80 3.36
C ASN A 343 -12.27 25.61 3.66
N ASP A 344 -12.49 24.72 2.70
CA ASP A 344 -13.46 23.64 2.80
C ASP A 344 -12.79 22.36 3.27
N THR A 345 -13.03 22.01 4.54
CA THR A 345 -12.52 20.80 5.18
C THR A 345 -13.61 19.74 5.36
N SER A 346 -14.79 19.93 4.74
CA SER A 346 -15.92 19.02 4.88
C SER A 346 -15.85 17.93 3.82
N PHE A 347 -15.30 16.78 4.18
CA PHE A 347 -15.22 15.61 3.29
C PHE A 347 -16.21 14.53 3.76
N CYS A 348 -16.66 13.69 2.83
CA CYS A 348 -17.55 12.55 3.13
C CYS A 348 -18.86 12.91 3.85
N GLN A 349 -19.44 14.05 3.49
CA GLN A 349 -20.78 14.44 3.95
C GLN A 349 -21.85 13.72 3.12
N GLY A 350 -22.46 12.68 3.71
CA GLY A 350 -23.53 11.88 3.09
C GLY A 350 -23.05 10.51 2.59
N GLU A 351 -24.01 9.66 2.17
CA GLU A 351 -23.67 8.32 1.67
C GLU A 351 -22.83 8.42 0.38
N PRO A 352 -21.69 7.72 0.31
CA PRO A 352 -20.85 7.76 -0.86
C PRO A 352 -21.59 7.15 -2.06
N LYS A 353 -21.62 7.89 -3.18
CA LYS A 353 -22.35 7.50 -4.39
C LYS A 353 -21.46 6.68 -5.31
N MET A 354 -22.05 5.71 -6.01
CA MET A 354 -21.37 4.96 -7.05
C MET A 354 -20.93 5.93 -8.16
N LEU A 355 -19.65 5.88 -8.51
CA LEU A 355 -19.09 6.69 -9.59
C LEU A 355 -18.95 5.80 -10.82
N ASP A 356 -19.70 6.12 -11.87
CA ASP A 356 -19.41 5.57 -13.19
C ASP A 356 -18.09 6.17 -13.67
N ILE A 357 -17.16 5.33 -14.13
CA ILE A 357 -15.94 5.82 -14.81
C ILE A 357 -16.40 6.54 -16.07
N PRO A 358 -16.24 7.86 -16.17
CA PRO A 358 -16.67 8.58 -17.36
C PRO A 358 -15.76 8.15 -18.50
N ILE A 359 -16.31 7.35 -19.42
CA ILE A 359 -15.70 7.12 -20.71
C ILE A 359 -15.77 8.47 -21.43
N VAL A 360 -14.67 9.20 -21.45
CA VAL A 360 -14.55 10.36 -22.33
C VAL A 360 -14.38 9.77 -23.72
N ASP A 361 -15.40 9.89 -24.58
CA ASP A 361 -15.20 9.62 -26.01
C ASP A 361 -14.05 10.52 -26.45
N ALA A 362 -12.92 9.91 -26.83
CA ALA A 362 -11.82 10.66 -27.40
C ALA A 362 -12.38 11.44 -28.61
N GLY A 363 -12.34 12.77 -28.54
CA GLY A 363 -12.74 13.60 -29.66
C GLY A 363 -11.95 13.24 -30.93
N PRO A 364 -12.35 13.72 -32.12
CA PRO A 364 -11.87 13.22 -33.41
C PRO A 364 -10.39 13.50 -33.78
N GLN A 365 -9.49 13.69 -32.82
CA GLN A 365 -8.11 14.09 -33.07
C GLN A 365 -7.09 13.23 -32.32
N ASP A 366 -6.81 12.02 -32.85
CA ASP A 366 -5.45 11.66 -33.29
C ASP A 366 -5.50 10.37 -34.11
N THR A 367 -5.59 10.48 -35.44
CA THR A 367 -5.70 9.36 -36.40
C THR A 367 -4.35 8.63 -36.62
N LYS A 368 -3.53 8.49 -35.57
CA LYS A 368 -2.22 7.80 -35.66
C LYS A 368 -1.97 6.72 -34.61
N SER A 369 -2.99 6.27 -33.86
CA SER A 369 -2.91 5.00 -33.15
C SER A 369 -4.10 4.12 -33.52
N ASN A 370 -3.86 2.85 -33.86
CA ASN A 370 -4.88 1.83 -34.11
C ASN A 370 -5.59 1.40 -32.80
N TYR A 371 -5.83 2.31 -31.86
CA TYR A 371 -6.60 2.03 -30.64
C TYR A 371 -8.03 2.53 -30.85
N ASN A 372 -8.97 1.58 -30.92
CA ASN A 372 -10.39 1.80 -31.16
C ASN A 372 -11.07 2.61 -30.03
N GLY A 373 -10.92 3.94 -30.04
CA GLY A 373 -11.87 4.85 -29.41
C GLY A 373 -11.99 4.79 -27.88
N ARG A 374 -10.93 4.48 -27.14
CA ARG A 374 -10.92 4.59 -25.67
C ARG A 374 -9.84 5.59 -25.22
N SER A 375 -10.26 6.68 -24.59
CA SER A 375 -9.39 7.82 -24.30
C SER A 375 -8.39 7.49 -23.19
N GLU A 376 -7.13 7.32 -23.55
CA GLU A 376 -6.06 7.76 -22.66
C GLU A 376 -6.32 9.22 -22.26
N ASN A 377 -5.88 9.61 -21.06
CA ASN A 377 -6.13 10.95 -20.51
C ASN A 377 -7.57 11.18 -20.02
N TRP A 378 -8.26 10.11 -19.64
CA TRP A 378 -9.53 10.21 -18.93
C TRP A 378 -9.35 10.86 -17.55
N THR A 379 -10.48 11.29 -16.98
CA THR A 379 -10.52 11.94 -15.67
C THR A 379 -11.73 11.45 -14.88
N MET A 380 -11.57 11.21 -13.58
CA MET A 380 -12.65 10.91 -12.65
C MET A 380 -12.77 12.00 -11.59
N ASN A 381 -13.99 12.50 -11.38
CA ASN A 381 -14.29 13.45 -10.32
C ASN A 381 -14.95 12.72 -9.15
N PHE A 382 -14.41 12.94 -7.96
CA PHE A 382 -14.84 12.34 -6.72
C PHE A 382 -15.50 13.44 -5.88
N THR A 383 -16.80 13.31 -5.68
CA THR A 383 -17.63 14.42 -5.20
C THR A 383 -17.50 14.58 -3.69
N SER A 384 -17.48 13.47 -2.94
CA SER A 384 -17.47 13.49 -1.48
C SER A 384 -16.10 13.89 -0.93
N SER A 385 -15.02 13.43 -1.56
CA SER A 385 -13.65 13.81 -1.25
C SER A 385 -13.22 15.11 -1.92
N LYS A 386 -14.02 15.63 -2.87
CA LYS A 386 -13.68 16.83 -3.65
C LYS A 386 -12.30 16.69 -4.28
N THR A 387 -12.06 15.55 -4.92
CA THR A 387 -10.82 15.27 -5.63
C THR A 387 -11.07 14.98 -7.10
N LYS A 388 -10.01 15.14 -7.90
CA LYS A 388 -10.02 14.82 -9.32
C LYS A 388 -8.81 13.95 -9.62
N LEU A 389 -9.07 12.74 -10.13
CA LEU A 389 -8.06 11.83 -10.64
C LEU A 389 -7.97 11.99 -12.16
N SER A 390 -6.76 12.12 -12.70
CA SER A 390 -6.53 12.21 -14.15
C SER A 390 -5.46 11.21 -14.58
N HIS A 391 -5.74 10.43 -15.62
CA HIS A 391 -4.75 9.60 -16.29
C HIS A 391 -3.80 10.48 -17.13
N LEU A 392 -2.51 10.18 -17.17
CA LEU A 392 -1.48 11.04 -17.78
C LEU A 392 -1.04 10.62 -19.19
N GLY A 393 -1.59 9.52 -19.71
CA GLY A 393 -1.35 9.09 -21.10
C GLY A 393 0.00 8.42 -21.31
N ASN A 394 0.72 8.06 -20.26
CA ASN A 394 2.01 7.36 -20.32
C ASN A 394 1.93 5.87 -19.93
N SER A 395 0.76 5.38 -19.52
CA SER A 395 0.42 3.96 -19.35
C SER A 395 -0.80 3.55 -20.17
N PRO A 396 -1.10 2.24 -20.27
CA PRO A 396 -2.40 1.79 -20.78
C PRO A 396 -3.56 2.35 -19.95
N ALA A 397 -4.62 2.81 -20.64
CA ALA A 397 -5.71 3.60 -20.06
C ALA A 397 -6.35 2.97 -18.81
N PHE A 398 -6.58 1.65 -18.80
CA PHE A 398 -7.25 0.95 -17.71
C PHE A 398 -6.34 -0.08 -17.03
N SER A 399 -5.02 0.16 -17.05
CA SER A 399 -4.04 -0.66 -16.34
C SER A 399 -4.54 -0.99 -14.92
N PRO A 400 -4.45 -2.24 -14.44
CA PRO A 400 -4.82 -2.59 -13.07
C PRO A 400 -3.79 -2.08 -12.04
N ILE A 401 -2.70 -1.46 -12.50
CA ILE A 401 -1.68 -0.87 -11.66
C ILE A 401 -1.59 0.64 -11.91
N TRP A 402 -1.86 1.42 -10.87
CA TRP A 402 -1.82 2.88 -10.89
C TRP A 402 -0.68 3.39 -10.02
N VAL A 403 0.08 4.35 -10.54
CA VAL A 403 1.09 5.11 -9.79
C VAL A 403 0.66 6.57 -9.85
N VAL A 404 0.10 7.02 -8.75
CA VAL A 404 -0.62 8.28 -8.61
C VAL A 404 0.26 9.28 -7.88
N LYS A 405 0.49 10.42 -8.51
CA LYS A 405 1.06 11.59 -7.84
C LYS A 405 -0.06 12.36 -7.15
N ALA A 406 -0.03 12.46 -5.83
CA ALA A 406 -1.07 13.10 -5.03
C ALA A 406 -0.66 14.51 -4.62
N ASP A 407 -1.53 15.49 -4.87
CA ASP A 407 -1.37 16.88 -4.44
C ASP A 407 -1.18 16.94 -2.91
N LYS A 408 -0.30 17.85 -2.48
CA LYS A 408 -0.05 18.13 -1.06
C LYS A 408 -1.26 18.63 -0.27
N GLN A 409 -2.38 18.95 -0.91
CA GLN A 409 -3.64 19.26 -0.23
C GLN A 409 -4.42 17.99 0.12
N VAL A 410 -4.21 16.91 -0.63
CA VAL A 410 -4.87 15.62 -0.41
C VAL A 410 -4.06 14.79 0.59
N ILE A 411 -2.74 14.71 0.39
CA ILE A 411 -1.80 14.07 1.30
C ILE A 411 -0.72 15.09 1.64
N ASN A 412 -0.78 15.71 2.82
CA ASN A 412 0.06 16.87 3.16
C ASN A 412 1.56 16.61 3.14
N ASP A 413 1.97 15.46 3.65
CA ASP A 413 3.37 15.08 3.82
C ASP A 413 3.52 13.56 3.85
N HIS A 414 4.69 13.07 4.29
CA HIS A 414 4.99 11.65 4.37
C HIS A 414 4.01 10.88 5.26
N ASN A 415 3.58 11.46 6.40
CA ASN A 415 2.84 10.79 7.47
C ASN A 415 1.36 11.16 7.51
N ALA A 416 0.93 12.19 6.78
CA ALA A 416 -0.47 12.63 6.69
C ALA A 416 -1.36 11.69 5.85
N ILE A 417 -1.25 10.38 6.07
CA ILE A 417 -1.90 9.32 5.29
C ILE A 417 -3.31 8.96 5.76
N PHE A 418 -3.71 9.43 6.94
CA PHE A 418 -5.05 9.25 7.50
C PHE A 418 -5.91 10.52 7.40
N GLY A 419 -5.42 11.55 6.69
CA GLY A 419 -6.13 12.83 6.54
C GLY A 419 -7.52 12.66 5.92
N ASP A 420 -8.48 13.44 6.41
CA ASP A 420 -9.91 13.30 6.09
C ASP A 420 -10.20 13.26 4.57
N GLN A 421 -9.54 14.12 3.79
CA GLN A 421 -9.76 14.16 2.34
C GLN A 421 -9.30 12.88 1.64
N PHE A 422 -8.11 12.39 1.99
CA PHE A 422 -7.56 11.18 1.39
C PHE A 422 -8.31 9.93 1.85
N SER A 423 -8.62 9.80 3.14
CA SER A 423 -9.46 8.72 3.67
C SER A 423 -10.81 8.68 2.96
N CYS A 424 -11.43 9.84 2.74
CA CYS A 424 -12.68 9.94 1.99
C CYS A 424 -12.53 9.53 0.51
N TYR A 425 -11.42 9.92 -0.13
CA TYR A 425 -11.14 9.53 -1.49
C TYR A 425 -10.96 8.01 -1.62
N LEU A 426 -10.28 7.37 -0.66
CA LEU A 426 -10.12 5.91 -0.64
C LEU A 426 -11.48 5.21 -0.52
N GLU A 427 -12.40 5.74 0.31
CA GLU A 427 -13.76 5.20 0.41
C GLU A 427 -14.54 5.30 -0.91
N GLU A 428 -14.48 6.44 -1.60
CA GLU A 428 -15.12 6.56 -2.92
C GLU A 428 -14.45 5.66 -3.96
N LEU A 429 -13.12 5.54 -3.95
CA LEU A 429 -12.39 4.62 -4.81
C LEU A 429 -12.83 3.17 -4.58
N MET A 430 -13.06 2.78 -3.34
CA MET A 430 -13.59 1.46 -2.99
C MET A 430 -15.01 1.22 -3.51
N LEU A 431 -15.81 2.27 -3.80
CA LEU A 431 -17.13 2.13 -4.40
C LEU A 431 -17.10 1.99 -5.93
N VAL A 432 -16.03 2.44 -6.59
CA VAL A 432 -15.80 2.15 -8.01
C VAL A 432 -15.63 0.64 -8.22
N ASN A 433 -15.22 -0.08 -7.18
CA ASN A 433 -14.80 -1.48 -7.22
C ASN A 433 -15.90 -2.48 -6.82
N LYS A 434 -17.19 -2.20 -7.08
CA LYS A 434 -18.23 -3.21 -6.82
C LYS A 434 -18.19 -4.33 -7.88
N PRO A 435 -18.36 -5.60 -7.47
CA PRO A 435 -18.46 -6.74 -8.39
C PRO A 435 -19.66 -6.62 -9.34
#